data_AF-A0A3G8YLB9-F1
#
_entry.id   AF-A0A3G8YLB9-F1
#
_cell.length_a   1.000
_cell.length_b   1.000
_cell.length_c   1.000
_cell.angle_alpha   90.00
_cell.angle_beta   90.00
_cell.angle_gamma   90.00
#
_symmetry.space_group_name_H-M   'P 1'
#
loop_
_entity.id
_entity.type
_entity.pdbx_description
1 polymer ?
#
loop_
_entity_poly.entity_id
_entity_poly.type
_entity_poly.pdbx_seq_one_letter_code
_entity_poly.pdbx_strand_id
1 'polypeptide(L)'
;MPYPPKLTPELILREAQTLLDAGGQDALNMRPLAAALGVQASSLYRHFPDRAALLQALEDCASRDLTRAIEQASTGTTPRGALLLTCEAYVQYAETYPHRYRLLLSPRPPSVGQPGPGKDLWNTVLNLVSALSGHTDDTARTVALWAFLHGFVVMSRSGLFGLSGPKGGFEVGLSALLDEMERAATQGDVPRETL
;
A
#
# COMPACT_ATOMS: atom_id res chain seq x y z
N MET A 1 15.52 -4.91 -38.69
CA MET A 1 14.64 -5.19 -37.53
C MET A 1 15.47 -5.00 -36.28
N PRO A 2 15.12 -4.07 -35.36
CA PRO A 2 15.79 -3.98 -34.07
C PRO A 2 15.62 -5.30 -33.33
N TYR A 3 16.67 -5.78 -32.66
CA TYR A 3 16.58 -6.96 -31.80
C TYR A 3 15.63 -6.63 -30.64
N PRO A 4 14.66 -7.52 -30.29
CA PRO A 4 13.76 -7.24 -29.18
C PRO A 4 14.59 -7.00 -27.91
N PRO A 5 14.22 -6.01 -27.07
CA PRO A 5 14.95 -5.73 -25.84
C PRO A 5 15.09 -7.01 -25.03
N LYS A 6 16.26 -7.20 -24.41
CA LYS A 6 16.54 -8.37 -23.57
C LYS A 6 15.44 -8.48 -22.52
N LEU A 7 14.82 -9.65 -22.40
CA LEU A 7 13.80 -9.91 -21.39
C LEU A 7 14.44 -9.80 -20.00
N THR A 8 13.94 -8.89 -19.16
CA THR A 8 14.39 -8.69 -17.78
C THR A 8 13.21 -8.78 -16.81
N PRO A 9 13.43 -9.08 -15.52
CA PRO A 9 12.37 -9.06 -14.51
C PRO A 9 11.62 -7.73 -14.46
N GLU A 10 12.32 -6.60 -14.61
CA GLU A 10 11.74 -5.25 -14.56
C GLU A 10 10.80 -5.01 -15.75
N LEU A 11 11.20 -5.45 -16.95
CA LEU A 11 10.35 -5.36 -18.14
C LEU A 11 9.09 -6.22 -17.99
N ILE A 12 9.23 -7.45 -17.47
CA ILE A 12 8.10 -8.34 -17.21
C ILE A 12 7.16 -7.71 -16.19
N LEU A 13 7.67 -7.17 -15.08
CA LEU A 13 6.87 -6.54 -14.04
C LEU A 13 6.15 -5.30 -14.55
N ARG A 14 6.78 -4.49 -15.39
CA ARG A 14 6.14 -3.31 -16.00
C ARG A 14 4.94 -3.71 -16.86
N GLU A 15 5.10 -4.68 -17.76
CA GLU A 15 3.98 -5.13 -18.61
C GLU A 15 2.91 -5.87 -17.79
N ALA A 16 3.31 -6.65 -16.79
CA ALA A 16 2.41 -7.30 -15.86
C ALA A 16 1.58 -6.27 -15.05
N GLN A 17 2.19 -5.16 -14.67
CA GLN A 17 1.52 -4.06 -13.97
C GLN A 17 0.50 -3.37 -14.89
N THR A 18 0.80 -3.17 -16.18
CA THR A 18 -0.18 -2.68 -17.17
C THR A 18 -1.40 -3.59 -17.26
N LEU A 19 -1.20 -4.91 -17.29
CA LEU A 19 -2.31 -5.88 -17.31
C LEU A 19 -3.12 -5.85 -16.00
N LEU A 20 -2.43 -5.73 -14.86
CA LEU A 20 -3.06 -5.61 -13.54
C LEU A 20 -3.93 -4.35 -13.47
N ASP A 21 -3.44 -3.21 -13.95
CA ASP A 21 -4.17 -1.95 -13.95
C ASP A 21 -5.40 -1.99 -14.89
N ALA A 22 -5.33 -2.76 -15.98
CA ALA A 22 -6.41 -2.88 -16.95
C ALA A 22 -7.55 -3.80 -16.51
N GLY A 23 -7.25 -4.89 -15.80
CA GLY A 23 -8.26 -5.93 -15.52
C GLY A 23 -8.04 -6.71 -14.22
N GLY A 24 -7.26 -6.17 -13.30
CA GLY A 24 -7.00 -6.79 -12.00
C GLY A 24 -6.21 -8.09 -12.10
N GLN A 25 -6.27 -8.86 -11.01
CA GLN A 25 -5.53 -10.11 -10.93
C GLN A 25 -5.99 -11.12 -12.00
N ASP A 26 -7.28 -11.11 -12.38
CA ASP A 26 -7.83 -12.07 -13.34
C ASP A 26 -7.29 -11.85 -14.77
N ALA A 27 -6.92 -10.62 -15.12
CA ALA A 27 -6.24 -10.31 -16.38
C ALA A 27 -4.78 -10.79 -16.40
N LEU A 28 -4.17 -10.97 -15.22
CA LEU A 28 -2.77 -11.36 -15.09
C LEU A 28 -2.59 -12.86 -15.34
N ASN A 29 -2.28 -13.21 -16.59
CA ASN A 29 -2.04 -14.58 -17.02
C ASN A 29 -0.69 -14.69 -17.77
N MET A 30 0.07 -15.76 -17.51
CA MET A 30 1.42 -15.94 -18.08
C MET A 30 1.44 -15.98 -19.61
N ARG A 31 0.43 -16.59 -20.25
CA ARG A 31 0.36 -16.68 -21.73
C ARG A 31 0.05 -15.32 -22.38
N PRO A 32 -1.02 -14.59 -22.00
CA PRO A 32 -1.24 -13.22 -22.45
C PRO A 32 -0.08 -12.27 -22.19
N LEU A 33 0.57 -12.37 -21.02
CA LEU A 33 1.75 -11.56 -20.72
C LEU A 33 2.92 -11.84 -21.67
N ALA A 34 3.20 -13.12 -21.95
CA ALA A 34 4.24 -13.49 -22.89
C ALA A 34 3.94 -13.00 -24.32
N ALA A 35 2.67 -13.09 -24.72
CA ALA A 35 2.20 -12.57 -26.01
C ALA A 35 2.38 -11.05 -26.11
N ALA A 36 2.01 -10.30 -25.07
CA ALA A 36 2.22 -8.85 -25.00
C ALA A 36 3.70 -8.45 -25.09
N LEU A 37 4.58 -9.28 -24.53
CA LEU A 37 6.04 -9.11 -24.58
C LEU A 37 6.70 -9.65 -25.86
N GLY A 38 5.94 -10.31 -26.75
CA GLY A 38 6.47 -10.93 -27.97
C GLY A 38 7.42 -12.11 -27.73
N VAL A 39 7.27 -12.82 -26.59
CA VAL A 39 8.12 -13.94 -26.19
C VAL A 39 7.32 -15.23 -25.97
N GLN A 40 8.03 -16.37 -25.93
CA GLN A 40 7.43 -17.64 -25.50
C GLN A 40 7.16 -17.63 -23.98
N ALA A 41 6.06 -18.24 -23.55
CA ALA A 41 5.72 -18.33 -22.12
C ALA A 41 6.81 -19.01 -21.28
N SER A 42 7.54 -19.98 -21.85
CA SER A 42 8.70 -20.63 -21.24
C SER A 42 9.80 -19.66 -20.82
N SER A 43 9.94 -18.52 -21.51
CA SER A 43 10.92 -17.49 -21.15
C SER A 43 10.55 -16.73 -19.89
N LEU A 44 9.25 -16.54 -19.60
CA LEU A 44 8.81 -15.89 -18.36
C LEU A 44 9.12 -16.75 -17.13
N TYR A 45 8.98 -18.07 -17.25
CA TYR A 45 9.22 -19.01 -16.15
C TYR A 45 10.68 -19.05 -15.66
N ARG A 46 11.63 -18.53 -16.44
CA ARG A 46 13.02 -18.32 -16.00
C ARG A 46 13.17 -17.17 -15.00
N HIS A 47 12.22 -16.23 -14.98
CA HIS A 47 12.21 -15.08 -14.08
C HIS A 47 11.19 -15.24 -12.95
N PHE A 48 10.01 -15.77 -13.26
CA PHE A 48 8.93 -16.00 -12.31
C PHE A 48 8.42 -17.44 -12.48
N PRO A 49 8.72 -18.36 -11.54
CA PRO A 49 8.45 -19.79 -11.70
C PRO A 49 6.96 -20.11 -11.85
N ASP A 50 6.09 -19.24 -11.33
CA ASP A 50 4.65 -19.33 -11.48
C ASP A 50 3.98 -17.95 -11.38
N ARG A 51 2.65 -17.94 -11.55
CA ARG A 51 1.83 -16.73 -11.42
C ARG A 51 1.83 -16.16 -9.99
N ALA A 52 1.97 -16.99 -8.97
CA ALA A 52 1.99 -16.52 -7.58
C ALA A 52 3.27 -15.74 -7.28
N ALA A 53 4.42 -16.18 -7.79
CA ALA A 53 5.69 -15.46 -7.71
C ALA A 53 5.61 -14.11 -8.44
N LEU A 54 4.94 -14.05 -9.59
CA LEU A 54 4.71 -12.78 -10.30
C LEU A 54 3.81 -11.83 -9.49
N LEU A 55 2.74 -12.34 -8.88
CA LEU A 55 1.85 -11.55 -8.02
C LEU A 55 2.57 -11.02 -6.78
N GLN A 56 3.40 -11.83 -6.12
CA GLN A 56 4.22 -11.38 -4.98
C GLN A 56 5.19 -10.26 -5.40
N ALA A 57 5.82 -10.39 -6.56
CA ALA A 57 6.70 -9.34 -7.06
C ALA A 57 5.94 -8.05 -7.44
N LEU A 58 4.69 -8.15 -7.93
CA LEU A 58 3.82 -6.99 -8.16
C LEU A 58 3.33 -6.37 -6.85
N GLU A 59 3.06 -7.16 -5.81
CA GLU A 59 2.72 -6.69 -4.47
C GLU A 59 3.90 -5.88 -3.89
N ASP A 60 5.11 -6.41 -4.03
CA ASP A 60 6.35 -5.76 -3.63
C ASP A 60 6.54 -4.42 -4.38
N CYS A 61 6.22 -4.37 -5.69
CA CYS A 61 6.20 -3.12 -6.45
C CYS A 61 5.16 -2.13 -5.93
N ALA A 62 3.92 -2.58 -5.73
CA ALA A 62 2.84 -1.74 -5.23
C ALA A 62 3.16 -1.15 -3.84
N SER A 63 3.78 -1.96 -2.97
CA SER A 63 4.17 -1.52 -1.63
C SER A 63 5.25 -0.45 -1.71
N ARG A 64 6.28 -0.64 -2.55
CA ARG A 64 7.32 0.39 -2.77
C ARG A 64 6.74 1.67 -3.37
N ASP A 65 5.81 1.56 -4.31
CA ASP A 65 5.16 2.72 -4.93
C ASP A 65 4.36 3.51 -3.90
N LEU A 66 3.60 2.83 -3.04
CA LEU A 66 2.83 3.47 -1.96
C LEU A 66 3.74 4.09 -0.90
N THR A 67 4.80 3.37 -0.46
CA THR A 67 5.79 3.91 0.48
C THR A 67 6.40 5.20 -0.07
N ARG A 68 6.82 5.20 -1.34
CA ARG A 68 7.38 6.39 -1.98
C ARG A 68 6.38 7.55 -2.03
N ALA A 69 5.11 7.28 -2.35
CA ALA A 69 4.08 8.31 -2.39
C ALA A 69 3.88 8.97 -1.01
N ILE A 70 3.89 8.16 0.05
CA ILE A 70 3.77 8.61 1.45
C ILE A 70 5.02 9.41 1.88
N GLU A 71 6.23 8.92 1.59
CA GLU A 71 7.47 9.61 1.91
C GLU A 71 7.56 10.98 1.23
N GLN A 72 7.16 11.05 -0.04
CA GLN A 72 7.12 12.30 -0.79
C GLN A 72 6.09 13.28 -0.21
N ALA A 73 4.90 12.80 0.16
CA ALA A 73 3.84 13.63 0.72
C ALA A 73 4.17 14.15 2.14
N SER A 74 4.92 13.38 2.93
CA SER A 74 5.20 13.69 4.35
C SER A 74 6.44 14.55 4.59
N THR A 75 7.20 14.88 3.55
CA THR A 75 8.48 15.60 3.70
C THR A 75 8.29 17.09 4.03
N GLY A 76 9.06 17.61 4.99
CA GLY A 76 9.20 19.06 5.22
C GLY A 76 8.04 19.72 5.97
N THR A 77 7.24 18.96 6.71
CA THR A 77 6.08 19.45 7.47
C THR A 77 6.13 18.99 8.94
N THR A 78 5.17 19.44 9.75
CA THR A 78 5.01 19.00 11.15
C THR A 78 4.57 17.54 11.23
N PRO A 79 4.77 16.82 12.36
CA PRO A 79 4.30 15.43 12.50
C PRO A 79 2.81 15.25 12.18
N ARG A 80 1.95 16.19 12.61
CA ARG A 80 0.52 16.20 12.28
C ARG A 80 0.29 16.38 10.79
N GLY A 81 0.96 17.37 10.18
CA GLY A 81 0.86 17.64 8.74
C GLY A 81 1.35 16.45 7.90
N ALA A 82 2.40 15.78 8.35
CA ALA A 82 2.98 14.62 7.68
C ALA A 82 1.98 13.45 7.65
N LEU A 83 1.30 13.18 8.76
CA LEU A 83 0.26 12.14 8.81
C LEU A 83 -0.97 12.51 7.99
N LEU A 84 -1.39 13.78 7.99
CA LEU A 84 -2.49 14.24 7.15
C LEU A 84 -2.20 14.00 5.66
N LEU A 85 -1.05 14.48 5.18
CA LEU A 85 -0.62 14.30 3.78
C LEU A 85 -0.39 12.83 3.42
N THR A 86 0.11 12.03 4.38
CA THR A 86 0.25 10.57 4.23
C THR A 86 -1.10 9.90 4.01
N CYS A 87 -2.12 10.26 4.78
CA CYS A 87 -3.46 9.70 4.67
C CYS A 87 -4.12 10.08 3.35
N GLU A 88 -3.95 11.33 2.91
CA GLU A 88 -4.42 11.80 1.59
C GLU A 88 -3.73 11.04 0.44
N ALA A 89 -2.40 10.93 0.49
CA ALA A 89 -1.62 10.19 -0.52
C ALA A 89 -2.02 8.72 -0.58
N TYR A 90 -2.30 8.10 0.57
CA TYR A 90 -2.79 6.73 0.66
C TYR A 90 -4.15 6.56 -0.03
N VAL A 91 -5.11 7.42 0.27
CA VAL A 91 -6.44 7.40 -0.36
C VAL A 91 -6.33 7.63 -1.86
N GLN A 92 -5.57 8.65 -2.28
CA GLN A 92 -5.34 8.98 -3.68
C GLN A 92 -4.68 7.81 -4.44
N TYR A 93 -3.70 7.14 -3.84
CA TYR A 93 -3.08 5.96 -4.44
C TYR A 93 -4.11 4.84 -4.66
N ALA A 94 -4.96 4.58 -3.67
CA ALA A 94 -5.96 3.53 -3.75
C ALA A 94 -7.08 3.82 -4.78
N GLU A 95 -7.41 5.10 -4.99
CA GLU A 95 -8.34 5.55 -6.03
C GLU A 95 -7.71 5.48 -7.42
N THR A 96 -6.44 5.88 -7.54
CA THR A 96 -5.71 5.91 -8.82
C THR A 96 -5.34 4.51 -9.30
N TYR A 97 -4.94 3.62 -8.40
CA TYR A 97 -4.46 2.28 -8.69
C TYR A 97 -5.26 1.19 -7.96
N PRO A 98 -6.56 1.04 -8.27
CA PRO A 98 -7.48 0.20 -7.51
C PRO A 98 -7.09 -1.28 -7.47
N HIS A 99 -6.46 -1.79 -8.53
CA HIS A 99 -6.03 -3.18 -8.62
C HIS A 99 -4.70 -3.44 -7.88
N ARG A 100 -3.78 -2.47 -7.89
CA ARG A 100 -2.55 -2.53 -7.11
C ARG A 100 -2.84 -2.47 -5.62
N TYR A 101 -3.75 -1.57 -5.20
CA TYR A 101 -4.23 -1.51 -3.82
C TYR A 101 -4.84 -2.83 -3.35
N ARG A 102 -5.68 -3.47 -4.18
CA ARG A 102 -6.26 -4.77 -3.84
C ARG A 102 -5.20 -5.86 -3.65
N LEU A 103 -4.08 -5.75 -4.36
CA LEU A 103 -2.96 -6.69 -4.21
C LEU A 103 -2.29 -6.54 -2.83
N LEU A 104 -2.13 -5.31 -2.33
CA LEU A 104 -1.61 -5.04 -0.97
C LEU A 104 -2.46 -5.64 0.16
N LEU A 105 -3.74 -5.89 -0.12
CA LEU A 105 -4.69 -6.51 0.81
C LEU A 105 -4.76 -8.04 0.68
N SER A 106 -4.04 -8.63 -0.26
CA SER A 106 -4.09 -10.06 -0.50
C SER A 106 -3.24 -10.79 0.56
N PRO A 107 -3.74 -11.89 1.16
CA PRO A 107 -2.94 -12.67 2.11
C PRO A 107 -1.66 -13.17 1.45
N ARG A 108 -0.51 -12.86 2.06
CA ARG A 108 0.78 -13.39 1.64
C ARG A 108 1.11 -14.67 2.42
N PRO A 109 1.52 -15.76 1.75
CA PRO A 109 2.05 -16.91 2.47
C PRO A 109 3.33 -16.49 3.23
N PRO A 110 3.59 -17.07 4.43
CA PRO A 110 4.78 -16.71 5.21
C PRO A 110 6.06 -16.91 4.40
N SER A 111 6.84 -15.85 4.19
CA SER A 111 8.19 -15.97 3.61
C SER A 111 9.22 -16.08 4.72
N VAL A 112 9.95 -17.20 4.74
CA VAL A 112 11.04 -17.41 5.72
C VAL A 112 12.19 -16.46 5.40
N GLY A 113 12.58 -15.64 6.37
CA GLY A 113 13.89 -14.97 6.40
C GLY A 113 14.04 -13.65 5.62
N GLN A 114 13.00 -13.15 4.95
CA GLN A 114 13.05 -11.80 4.34
C GLN A 114 11.80 -11.01 4.68
N PRO A 115 11.91 -9.90 5.44
CA PRO A 115 10.84 -8.93 5.49
C PRO A 115 10.69 -8.30 4.11
N GLY A 116 9.52 -8.47 3.50
CA GLY A 116 9.21 -7.86 2.20
C GLY A 116 8.95 -6.35 2.34
N PRO A 117 8.82 -5.63 1.21
CA PRO A 117 8.50 -4.20 1.17
C PRO A 117 7.26 -3.77 1.98
N GLY A 118 6.34 -4.68 2.28
CA GLY A 118 5.23 -4.43 3.19
C GLY A 118 5.67 -4.06 4.62
N LYS A 119 6.82 -4.60 5.09
CA LYS A 119 7.40 -4.19 6.36
C LYS A 119 7.95 -2.75 6.30
N ASP A 120 8.53 -2.35 5.17
CA ASP A 120 9.02 -0.99 5.00
C ASP A 120 7.86 0.01 5.02
N LEU A 121 6.77 -0.30 4.30
CA LEU A 121 5.54 0.48 4.35
C LEU A 121 4.98 0.61 5.78
N TRP A 122 4.91 -0.52 6.52
CA TRP A 122 4.51 -0.52 7.93
C TRP A 122 5.41 0.39 8.77
N ASN A 123 6.74 0.22 8.66
CA ASN A 123 7.71 0.99 9.44
C ASN A 123 7.61 2.49 9.13
N THR A 124 7.41 2.87 7.87
CA THR A 124 7.23 4.28 7.48
C THR A 124 6.04 4.90 8.21
N VAL A 125 4.90 4.20 8.27
CA VAL A 125 3.72 4.73 8.96
C VAL A 125 3.83 4.63 10.48
N LEU A 126 4.44 3.57 11.01
CA LEU A 126 4.77 3.46 12.43
C LEU A 126 5.64 4.62 12.91
N ASN A 127 6.65 5.00 12.13
CA ASN A 127 7.54 6.12 12.47
C ASN A 127 6.79 7.46 12.49
N LEU A 128 5.89 7.69 11.53
CA LEU A 128 5.06 8.89 11.49
C LEU A 128 4.10 8.97 12.68
N VAL A 129 3.46 7.86 13.04
CA VAL A 129 2.58 7.78 14.22
C VAL A 129 3.36 7.96 15.51
N SER A 130 4.53 7.33 15.63
CA SER A 130 5.42 7.48 16.80
C SER A 130 5.88 8.92 16.97
N ALA A 131 6.19 9.62 15.86
CA ALA A 131 6.59 11.02 15.88
C ALA A 131 5.47 11.96 16.36
N LEU A 132 4.21 11.69 16.03
CA LEU A 132 3.08 12.49 16.50
C LEU A 132 2.67 12.14 17.93
N SER A 133 2.64 10.85 18.26
CA SER A 133 2.19 10.36 19.57
C SER A 133 3.23 10.53 20.67
N GLY A 134 4.50 10.76 20.35
CA GLY A 134 5.60 10.80 21.31
C GLY A 134 5.95 9.44 21.93
N HIS A 135 5.32 8.34 21.48
CA HIS A 135 5.56 6.98 21.95
C HIS A 135 6.42 6.23 20.95
N THR A 136 7.43 5.51 21.43
CA THR A 136 8.26 4.66 20.56
C THR A 136 7.48 3.39 20.24
N ASP A 137 7.45 2.99 18.96
CA ASP A 137 6.75 1.77 18.52
C ASP A 137 5.26 1.76 18.92
N ASP A 138 4.54 2.86 18.64
CA ASP A 138 3.11 2.98 18.93
C ASP A 138 2.24 2.15 17.95
N THR A 139 2.44 0.84 18.00
CA THR A 139 1.76 -0.15 17.18
C THR A 139 0.24 -0.06 17.33
N ALA A 140 -0.26 0.21 18.53
CA ALA A 140 -1.70 0.32 18.77
C ALA A 140 -2.34 1.46 17.96
N ARG A 141 -1.76 2.66 17.99
CA ARG A 141 -2.27 3.80 17.19
C ARG A 141 -1.97 3.63 15.70
N THR A 142 -0.87 2.96 15.33
CA THR A 142 -0.60 2.61 13.94
C THR A 142 -1.67 1.67 13.39
N VAL A 143 -2.02 0.59 14.10
CA VAL A 143 -3.12 -0.32 13.71
C VAL A 143 -4.44 0.43 13.60
N ALA A 144 -4.75 1.32 14.55
CA ALA A 144 -6.00 2.09 14.52
C ALA A 144 -6.12 2.98 13.27
N LEU A 145 -5.05 3.73 12.93
CA LEU A 145 -5.00 4.53 11.72
C LEU A 145 -5.10 3.65 10.46
N TRP A 146 -4.37 2.53 10.45
CA TRP A 146 -4.35 1.59 9.34
C TRP A 146 -5.74 1.01 9.06
N ALA A 147 -6.42 0.54 10.10
CA ALA A 147 -7.77 0.00 10.01
C ALA A 147 -8.78 1.06 9.54
N PHE A 148 -8.66 2.30 10.03
CA PHE A 148 -9.49 3.41 9.57
C PHE A 148 -9.30 3.69 8.07
N LEU A 149 -8.06 3.83 7.60
CA LEU A 149 -7.75 4.08 6.19
C LEU A 149 -8.26 2.95 5.29
N HIS A 150 -8.02 1.69 5.66
CA HIS A 150 -8.52 0.55 4.89
C HIS A 150 -10.04 0.50 4.86
N GLY A 151 -10.70 0.66 6.01
CA GLY A 151 -12.15 0.69 6.10
C GLY A 151 -12.74 1.79 5.21
N PHE A 152 -12.18 3.00 5.28
CA PHE A 152 -12.60 4.12 4.46
C PHE A 152 -12.44 3.85 2.96
N VAL A 153 -11.26 3.39 2.51
CA VAL A 153 -11.00 3.11 1.09
C VAL A 153 -11.89 1.98 0.56
N VAL A 154 -12.04 0.89 1.32
CA VAL A 154 -12.91 -0.23 0.93
C VAL A 154 -14.36 0.23 0.78
N MET A 155 -14.86 0.98 1.77
CA MET A 155 -16.23 1.51 1.73
C MET A 155 -16.42 2.52 0.58
N SER A 156 -15.47 3.43 0.38
CA SER A 156 -15.50 4.41 -0.71
C SER A 156 -15.64 3.72 -2.06
N ARG A 157 -14.80 2.72 -2.30
CA ARG A 157 -14.78 1.97 -3.55
C ARG A 157 -16.00 1.07 -3.76
N SER A 158 -16.65 0.63 -2.70
CA SER A 158 -17.90 -0.13 -2.79
C SER A 158 -19.13 0.74 -3.08
N GLY A 159 -18.99 2.08 -3.10
CA GLY A 159 -20.09 3.01 -3.29
C GLY A 159 -21.03 3.12 -2.08
N LEU A 160 -20.67 2.50 -0.95
CA LEU A 160 -21.53 2.43 0.25
C LEU A 160 -21.83 3.79 0.90
N PHE A 161 -21.06 4.84 0.58
CA PHE A 161 -21.34 6.19 1.08
C PHE A 161 -22.52 6.88 0.38
N GLY A 162 -22.97 6.37 -0.77
CA GLY A 162 -24.11 6.94 -1.51
C GLY A 162 -23.99 8.45 -1.74
N LEU A 163 -25.13 9.17 -1.60
CA LEU A 163 -25.23 10.62 -1.84
C LEU A 163 -24.62 11.49 -0.72
N SER A 164 -24.35 10.92 0.45
CA SER A 164 -23.79 11.67 1.59
C SER A 164 -22.32 12.06 1.38
N GLY A 165 -21.63 11.40 0.44
CA GLY A 165 -20.26 11.72 0.05
C GLY A 165 -19.22 11.31 1.10
N PRO A 166 -18.03 10.86 0.68
CA PRO A 166 -17.01 10.34 1.60
C PRO A 166 -16.25 11.43 2.38
N LYS A 167 -16.18 12.67 1.85
CA LYS A 167 -15.18 13.66 2.30
C LYS A 167 -15.35 14.11 3.75
N GLY A 168 -16.58 14.40 4.18
CA GLY A 168 -16.82 14.85 5.56
C GLY A 168 -16.49 13.79 6.61
N GLY A 169 -16.79 12.51 6.32
CA GLY A 169 -16.50 11.41 7.23
C GLY A 169 -15.00 11.11 7.38
N PHE A 170 -14.26 11.24 6.27
CA PHE A 170 -12.81 11.08 6.28
C PHE A 170 -12.11 12.12 7.15
N GLU A 171 -12.39 13.40 6.90
CA GLU A 171 -11.75 14.53 7.60
C GLU A 171 -12.04 14.48 9.11
N VAL A 172 -13.29 14.19 9.50
CA VAL A 172 -13.68 14.06 10.90
C VAL A 172 -12.98 12.88 11.57
N GLY A 173 -12.99 11.71 10.95
CA GLY A 173 -12.36 10.51 11.51
C GLY A 173 -10.84 10.65 11.63
N LEU A 174 -10.20 11.22 10.60
CA LEU A 174 -8.77 11.49 10.61
C LEU A 174 -8.41 12.53 11.68
N SER A 175 -9.12 13.65 11.77
CA SER A 175 -8.86 14.66 12.80
C SER A 175 -8.96 14.06 14.19
N ALA A 176 -9.99 13.26 14.48
CA ALA A 176 -10.16 12.62 15.78
C ALA A 176 -8.99 11.68 16.15
N LEU A 177 -8.46 10.92 15.17
CA LEU A 177 -7.30 10.06 15.38
C LEU A 177 -6.02 10.87 15.64
N LEU A 178 -5.80 11.95 14.88
CA LEU A 178 -4.63 12.81 15.06
C LEU A 178 -4.67 13.56 16.40
N ASP A 179 -5.85 14.06 16.78
CA ASP A 179 -6.06 14.75 18.06
C ASP A 179 -5.79 13.79 19.24
N GLU A 180 -6.17 12.52 19.13
CA GLU A 180 -5.83 11.51 20.13
C GLU A 180 -4.32 11.21 20.18
N MET A 181 -3.64 11.11 19.04
CA MET A 181 -2.18 10.93 19.02
C MET A 181 -1.48 12.11 19.71
N GLU A 182 -1.87 13.35 19.41
CA GLU A 182 -1.31 14.54 20.05
C GLU A 182 -1.59 14.60 21.55
N ARG A 183 -2.81 14.22 21.96
CA ARG A 183 -3.16 14.12 23.39
C ARG A 183 -2.27 13.11 24.10
N ALA A 184 -2.01 11.96 23.48
CA ALA A 184 -1.12 10.94 24.04
C ALA A 184 0.29 11.50 24.30
N ALA A 185 0.84 12.29 23.37
CA ALA A 185 2.15 12.90 23.51
C ALA A 185 2.25 13.80 24.76
N THR A 186 1.15 14.44 25.15
CA THR A 186 1.11 15.33 26.33
C THR A 186 0.91 14.61 27.66
N GLN A 187 0.32 13.41 27.66
CA GLN A 187 -0.11 12.72 28.89
C GLN A 187 0.96 11.78 29.47
N GLY A 188 2.01 11.46 28.70
CA GLY A 188 2.98 10.43 29.07
C GLY A 188 2.35 9.03 29.06
N ASP A 189 3.19 7.99 28.96
CA ASP A 189 2.74 6.61 28.83
C ASP A 189 2.01 6.17 30.11
N VAL A 190 0.67 6.19 30.09
CA VAL A 190 -0.14 5.60 31.17
C VAL A 190 -0.26 4.12 30.85
N PRO A 191 0.32 3.20 31.66
CA PRO A 191 0.27 1.79 31.38
C PRO A 191 -1.19 1.35 31.33
N ARG A 192 -1.66 0.87 30.17
CA ARG A 192 -2.98 0.25 30.06
C ARG A 192 -2.91 -1.11 30.76
N GLU A 193 -3.56 -1.21 31.91
CA GLU A 193 -3.83 -2.51 32.53
C GLU A 193 -4.61 -3.37 31.53
N THR A 194 -4.03 -4.51 31.18
CA THR A 194 -4.61 -5.49 30.25
C THR A 194 -5.90 -6.05 30.84
N LEU A 195 -7.00 -5.94 30.09
CA LEU A 195 -8.26 -6.66 30.35
C LEU A 195 -8.16 -8.13 29.94
#